data_AF-A0AAU3KPS7-F1
#
_entry.id   AF-A0AAU3KPS7-F1
#
_cell.length_a   1.000
_cell.length_b   1.000
_cell.length_c   1.000
_cell.angle_alpha   90.00
_cell.angle_beta   90.00
_cell.angle_gamma   90.00
#
_symmetry.space_group_name_H-M   'P 1'
#
loop_
_entity.id
_entity.type
_entity.pdbx_description
1 polymer ?
#
loop_
_entity_poly.entity_id
_entity_poly.type
_entity_poly.pdbx_seq_one_letter_code
_entity_poly.pdbx_strand_id
1 'polypeptide(L)'
;MVEVHDKLREHYRRRQCKALAGLDDKAAKRVAAAGTTPDVLADMPESLWDAETVGVIYDEVEGLNFYRDFGRLDALFADPALAGDRTYLAVLRGYLRDDSVSALPIRRLAERHRDGVDPVFRKLLGKPGFCWERDGEDLLRRRKKEFFDRASTPGISVVGARLAELLRGGR
;
A
#
# COMPACT_ATOMS: atom_id res chain seq x y z
N MET A 1 6.00 -24.02 4.67
CA MET A 1 5.73 -22.68 4.10
C MET A 1 5.91 -22.65 2.58
N VAL A 2 6.95 -23.28 2.02
CA VAL A 2 7.19 -23.40 0.56
C VAL A 2 5.96 -23.94 -0.22
N GLU A 3 5.30 -24.96 0.32
CA GLU A 3 4.18 -25.64 -0.36
C GLU A 3 2.92 -24.78 -0.56
N VAL A 4 2.69 -23.78 0.30
CA VAL A 4 1.53 -22.87 0.20
C VAL A 4 1.78 -21.81 -0.87
N HIS A 5 3.02 -21.29 -0.93
CA HIS A 5 3.44 -20.34 -1.95
C HIS A 5 3.40 -20.98 -3.35
N ASP A 6 3.89 -22.21 -3.49
CA ASP A 6 3.84 -22.93 -4.77
C ASP A 6 2.41 -23.18 -5.25
N LYS A 7 1.51 -23.54 -4.33
CA LYS A 7 0.08 -23.72 -4.66
C LYS A 7 -0.58 -22.41 -5.07
N LEU A 8 -0.24 -21.29 -4.42
CA LEU A 8 -0.77 -19.97 -4.75
C LEU A 8 -0.24 -19.50 -6.11
N ARG A 9 1.06 -19.65 -6.36
CA ARG A 9 1.71 -19.31 -7.63
C ARG A 9 1.13 -20.11 -8.79
N GLU A 10 0.94 -21.41 -8.59
CA GLU A 10 0.32 -22.29 -9.59
C GLU A 10 -1.16 -21.95 -9.82
N HIS A 11 -1.90 -21.57 -8.79
CA HIS A 11 -3.29 -21.10 -8.92
C HIS A 11 -3.39 -19.85 -9.80
N TYR A 12 -2.56 -18.84 -9.54
CA TYR A 12 -2.55 -17.60 -10.33
C TYR A 12 -2.06 -17.85 -11.76
N ARG A 13 -1.04 -18.70 -11.95
CA ARG A 13 -0.56 -19.12 -13.28
C ARG A 13 -1.67 -19.74 -14.11
N ARG A 14 -2.43 -20.70 -13.54
CA ARG A 14 -3.57 -21.33 -14.24
C ARG A 14 -4.65 -20.33 -14.63
N ARG A 15 -4.98 -19.39 -13.75
CA ARG A 15 -5.98 -18.35 -14.02
C ARG A 15 -5.52 -17.41 -15.12
N GLN A 16 -4.24 -17.09 -15.18
CA GLN A 16 -3.64 -16.29 -16.24
C GLN A 16 -3.61 -17.03 -17.58
N CYS A 17 -3.19 -18.29 -17.61
CA CYS A 17 -3.25 -19.11 -18.83
C CYS A 17 -4.67 -19.15 -19.39
N LYS A 18 -5.70 -19.30 -18.54
CA LYS A 18 -7.10 -19.19 -18.96
C LYS A 18 -7.48 -17.81 -19.50
N ALA A 19 -7.02 -16.73 -18.87
CA ALA A 19 -7.32 -15.36 -19.30
C ALA A 19 -6.59 -14.96 -20.60
N LEU A 20 -5.39 -15.49 -20.82
CA LEU A 20 -4.59 -15.24 -22.03
C LEU A 20 -4.99 -16.15 -23.20
N ALA A 21 -5.52 -17.35 -22.95
CA ALA A 21 -5.97 -18.28 -23.99
C ALA A 21 -7.07 -17.72 -24.91
N GLY A 22 -7.73 -16.62 -24.53
CA GLY A 22 -8.71 -15.90 -25.35
C GLY A 22 -8.14 -14.71 -26.15
N LEU A 23 -6.82 -14.45 -26.10
CA LEU A 23 -6.18 -13.32 -26.79
C LEU A 23 -5.45 -13.78 -28.05
N ASP A 24 -5.42 -12.92 -29.06
CA ASP A 24 -4.52 -13.11 -30.21
C ASP A 24 -3.05 -13.06 -29.77
N ASP A 25 -2.16 -13.78 -30.47
CA ASP A 25 -0.73 -13.90 -30.11
C ASP A 25 0.00 -12.56 -29.96
N LYS A 26 -0.48 -11.52 -30.65
CA LYS A 26 0.12 -10.17 -30.63
C LYS A 26 -0.31 -9.40 -29.39
N ALA A 27 -1.56 -9.54 -28.96
CA ALA A 27 -2.10 -9.00 -27.73
C ALA A 27 -1.53 -9.75 -26.50
N ALA A 28 -1.39 -11.07 -26.58
CA ALA A 28 -0.76 -11.87 -25.53
C ALA A 28 0.71 -11.44 -25.30
N LYS A 29 1.49 -11.26 -26.38
CA LYS A 29 2.88 -10.75 -26.29
C LYS A 29 2.97 -9.34 -25.72
N ARG A 30 2.03 -8.43 -26.06
CA ARG A 30 2.01 -7.07 -25.50
C ARG A 30 1.63 -7.04 -24.03
N VAL A 31 0.66 -7.84 -23.60
CA VAL A 31 0.29 -7.95 -22.17
C VAL A 31 1.43 -8.54 -21.35
N ALA A 32 2.15 -9.54 -21.89
CA ALA A 32 3.34 -10.10 -21.25
C ALA A 32 4.51 -9.11 -21.18
N ALA A 33 4.62 -8.17 -22.13
CA ALA A 33 5.67 -7.15 -22.16
C ALA A 33 5.33 -5.87 -21.36
N ALA A 34 4.04 -5.57 -21.17
CA ALA A 34 3.55 -4.33 -20.54
C ALA A 34 3.13 -4.51 -19.07
N GLY A 35 2.90 -5.74 -18.62
CA GLY A 35 2.44 -6.03 -17.26
C GLY A 35 3.51 -6.72 -16.44
N THR A 36 3.84 -6.13 -15.30
CA THR A 36 4.18 -6.85 -14.07
C THR A 36 3.42 -8.17 -14.03
N THR A 37 4.11 -9.29 -14.18
CA THR A 37 3.48 -10.62 -14.20
C THR A 37 2.76 -10.85 -12.87
N PRO A 38 1.67 -11.64 -12.81
CA PRO A 38 1.06 -12.06 -11.55
C PRO A 38 2.02 -12.82 -10.62
N ASP A 39 3.15 -13.31 -11.15
CA ASP A 39 4.29 -13.76 -10.34
C ASP A 39 4.83 -12.68 -9.40
N VAL A 40 4.61 -11.38 -9.66
CA VAL A 40 4.94 -10.27 -8.74
C VAL A 40 3.85 -10.04 -7.68
N LEU A 41 2.59 -10.43 -7.96
CA LEU A 41 1.56 -10.52 -6.91
C LEU A 41 1.78 -11.77 -6.03
N ALA A 42 2.38 -12.83 -6.58
CA ALA A 42 2.77 -14.03 -5.85
C ALA A 42 4.12 -13.88 -5.12
N ASP A 43 5.08 -13.16 -5.70
CA ASP A 43 6.26 -12.60 -5.03
C ASP A 43 5.80 -11.41 -4.20
N MET A 44 5.03 -11.72 -3.17
CA MET A 44 4.88 -10.81 -2.04
C MET A 44 6.31 -10.40 -1.64
N PRO A 45 6.66 -9.10 -1.61
CA PRO A 45 8.03 -8.69 -1.32
C PRO A 45 8.48 -9.32 -0.01
N GLU A 46 9.72 -9.83 0.05
CA GLU A 46 10.25 -10.57 1.23
C GLU A 46 10.02 -9.83 2.55
N SER A 47 9.97 -8.50 2.50
CA SER A 47 9.58 -7.67 3.64
C SER A 47 8.17 -7.97 4.18
N LEU A 48 7.16 -8.34 3.40
CA LEU A 48 5.84 -8.60 3.97
C LEU A 48 5.71 -9.96 4.69
N TRP A 49 6.69 -10.85 4.58
CA TRP A 49 6.60 -12.21 5.12
C TRP A 49 6.75 -12.26 6.64
N ASP A 50 7.61 -11.40 7.19
CA ASP A 50 7.82 -11.27 8.64
C ASP A 50 6.85 -10.27 9.28
N ALA A 51 5.91 -9.71 8.51
CA ALA A 51 4.92 -8.78 9.03
C ALA A 51 3.91 -9.50 9.91
N GLU A 52 3.62 -8.94 11.08
CA GLU A 52 2.56 -9.49 11.95
C GLU A 52 1.18 -9.27 11.30
N THR A 53 1.01 -8.14 10.62
CA THR A 53 -0.20 -7.80 9.87
C THR A 53 0.18 -7.13 8.55
N VAL A 54 -0.66 -7.29 7.52
CA VAL A 54 -0.49 -6.57 6.24
C VAL A 54 -1.76 -5.81 5.93
N GLY A 55 -1.66 -4.48 5.87
CA GLY A 55 -2.73 -3.61 5.40
C GLY A 55 -2.78 -3.61 3.88
N VAL A 56 -3.99 -3.70 3.33
CA VAL A 56 -4.23 -3.60 1.88
C VAL A 56 -5.11 -2.40 1.64
N ILE A 57 -4.63 -1.43 0.85
CA ILE A 57 -5.40 -0.22 0.52
C ILE A 57 -5.46 -0.09 -1.00
N TYR A 58 -6.67 0.06 -1.51
CA TYR A 58 -6.91 0.55 -2.85
C TYR A 58 -7.21 2.04 -2.81
N ASP A 59 -6.51 2.79 -3.65
CA ASP A 59 -6.74 4.19 -3.91
C ASP A 59 -6.81 4.42 -5.42
N GLU A 60 -7.64 5.35 -5.88
CA GLU A 60 -7.85 5.57 -7.31
C GLU A 60 -6.60 6.14 -8.00
N VAL A 61 -5.79 6.90 -7.26
CA VAL A 61 -4.58 7.52 -7.78
C VAL A 61 -3.36 6.64 -7.53
N GLU A 62 -3.22 6.14 -6.29
CA GLU A 62 -2.04 5.34 -5.90
C GLU A 62 -2.18 3.85 -6.21
N GLY A 63 -3.36 3.40 -6.67
CA GLY A 63 -3.63 2.00 -6.98
C GLY A 63 -3.70 1.11 -5.74
N LEU A 64 -3.45 -0.18 -5.93
CA LEU A 64 -3.40 -1.17 -4.86
C LEU A 64 -2.02 -1.17 -4.19
N ASN A 65 -2.00 -1.02 -2.86
CA ASN A 65 -0.78 -0.94 -2.06
C ASN A 65 -0.86 -1.85 -0.82
N PHE A 66 0.31 -2.34 -0.38
CA PHE A 66 0.49 -3.23 0.77
C PHE A 66 1.36 -2.59 1.84
N TYR A 67 0.98 -2.74 3.10
CA TYR A 67 1.53 -1.99 4.23
C TYR A 67 1.85 -2.94 5.39
N ARG A 68 3.15 -3.17 5.66
CA ARG A 68 3.63 -4.02 6.76
C ARG A 68 3.22 -3.46 8.12
N ASP A 69 2.79 -4.33 9.04
CA ASP A 69 2.40 -4.02 10.42
C ASP A 69 1.31 -2.94 10.54
N PHE A 70 0.48 -2.80 9.51
CA PHE A 70 -0.55 -1.75 9.46
C PHE A 70 -1.61 -1.91 10.55
N GLY A 71 -1.92 -3.15 10.98
CA GLY A 71 -2.83 -3.41 12.09
C GLY A 71 -2.31 -2.85 13.42
N ARG A 72 -0.98 -2.79 13.60
CA ARG A 72 -0.37 -2.18 14.78
C ARG A 72 -0.53 -0.66 14.78
N LEU A 73 -0.45 -0.04 13.60
CA LEU A 73 -0.76 1.38 13.45
C LEU A 73 -2.26 1.67 13.65
N ASP A 74 -3.14 0.83 13.11
CA ASP A 74 -4.57 0.97 13.31
C ASP A 74 -4.94 0.90 14.79
N ALA A 75 -4.38 -0.08 15.53
CA ALA A 75 -4.54 -0.18 16.98
C ALA A 75 -3.99 1.03 17.73
N LEU A 76 -2.80 1.54 17.36
CA LEU A 76 -2.22 2.75 17.97
C LEU A 76 -3.12 3.98 17.82
N PHE A 77 -3.74 4.14 16.66
CA PHE A 77 -4.62 5.27 16.39
C PHE A 77 -6.00 5.09 17.03
N ALA A 78 -6.48 3.85 17.19
CA ALA A 78 -7.71 3.54 17.92
C ALA A 78 -7.55 3.71 19.44
N ASP A 79 -6.38 3.35 20.01
CA ASP A 79 -6.03 3.54 21.42
C ASP A 79 -4.67 4.26 21.56
N PRO A 80 -4.69 5.59 21.71
CA PRO A 80 -3.47 6.37 21.88
C PRO A 80 -2.67 6.07 23.15
N ALA A 81 -3.22 5.34 24.14
CA ALA A 81 -2.46 4.92 25.31
C ALA A 81 -1.29 3.99 24.93
N LEU A 82 -1.43 3.26 23.81
CA LEU A 82 -0.38 2.41 23.22
C LEU A 82 0.85 3.20 22.79
N ALA A 83 0.75 4.53 22.63
CA ALA A 83 1.91 5.40 22.38
C ALA A 83 2.89 5.47 23.57
N GLY A 84 2.55 4.89 24.73
CA GLY A 84 3.49 4.63 25.83
C GLY A 84 4.53 3.56 25.48
N ASP A 85 4.17 2.60 24.63
CA ASP A 85 5.08 1.57 24.14
C ASP A 85 5.89 2.09 22.93
N ARG A 86 7.21 2.00 23.05
CA ARG A 86 8.13 2.45 22.01
C ARG A 86 8.03 1.61 20.74
N THR A 87 7.57 0.36 20.81
CA THR A 87 7.43 -0.52 19.64
C THR A 87 6.34 -0.02 18.69
N TYR A 88 5.19 0.42 19.20
CA TYR A 88 4.12 1.02 18.42
C TYR A 88 4.57 2.31 17.73
N LEU A 89 5.24 3.21 18.46
CA LEU A 89 5.77 4.44 17.87
C LEU A 89 6.92 4.19 16.89
N ALA A 90 7.69 3.11 17.06
CA ALA A 90 8.74 2.74 16.11
C ALA A 90 8.16 2.39 14.74
N VAL A 91 7.03 1.66 14.68
CA VAL A 91 6.33 1.38 13.41
C VAL A 91 5.92 2.69 12.73
N LEU A 92 5.29 3.62 13.46
CA LEU A 92 4.87 4.91 12.90
C LEU A 92 6.06 5.77 12.43
N ARG A 93 7.18 5.74 13.16
CA ARG A 93 8.44 6.39 12.71
C ARG A 93 8.98 5.75 11.45
N GLY A 94 8.90 4.42 11.33
CA GLY A 94 9.26 3.69 10.12
C GLY A 94 8.46 4.20 8.94
N TYR A 95 7.12 4.22 9.07
CA TYR A 95 6.23 4.75 8.04
C TYR A 95 6.54 6.18 7.65
N LEU A 96 6.93 7.06 8.57
CA LEU A 96 7.29 8.44 8.23
C LEU A 96 8.66 8.60 7.56
N ARG A 97 9.57 7.65 7.75
CA ARG A 97 10.95 7.69 7.23
C ARG A 97 11.15 6.86 5.96
N ASP A 98 10.30 5.87 5.73
CA ASP A 98 10.44 4.97 4.60
C ASP A 98 10.00 5.65 3.31
N ASP A 99 10.96 6.01 2.46
CA ASP A 99 10.71 6.71 1.19
C ASP A 99 10.01 5.83 0.14
N SER A 100 9.81 4.53 0.40
CA SER A 100 8.96 3.65 -0.42
C SER A 100 7.49 3.70 -0.02
N VAL A 101 7.17 4.22 1.18
CA VAL A 101 5.81 4.30 1.71
C VAL A 101 5.26 5.71 1.49
N SER A 102 4.14 5.83 0.78
CA SER A 102 3.49 7.11 0.52
C SER A 102 2.85 7.72 1.78
N ALA A 103 2.25 8.90 1.62
CA ALA A 103 1.49 9.56 2.67
C ALA A 103 0.11 8.92 2.92
N LEU A 104 -0.40 8.15 1.95
CA LEU A 104 -1.74 7.54 1.96
C LEU A 104 -2.09 6.75 3.22
N PRO A 105 -1.29 5.77 3.70
CA PRO A 105 -1.67 4.97 4.85
C PRO A 105 -1.87 5.82 6.11
N ILE A 106 -1.06 6.87 6.27
CA ILE A 106 -1.15 7.79 7.42
C ILE A 106 -2.40 8.66 7.31
N ARG A 107 -2.72 9.17 6.11
CA ARG A 107 -3.97 9.91 5.86
C ARG A 107 -5.20 9.07 6.18
N ARG A 108 -5.23 7.81 5.71
CA ARG A 108 -6.34 6.88 5.97
C ARG A 108 -6.51 6.58 7.46
N LEU A 109 -5.42 6.42 8.20
CA LEU A 109 -5.48 6.24 9.66
C LEU A 109 -6.01 7.48 10.36
N ALA A 110 -5.56 8.67 9.96
CA ALA A 110 -6.03 9.93 10.54
C ALA A 110 -7.51 10.21 10.23
N GLU A 111 -7.97 9.90 9.02
CA GLU A 111 -9.38 10.03 8.63
C GLU A 111 -10.28 9.07 9.41
N ARG A 112 -9.81 7.84 9.63
CA ARG A 112 -10.54 6.78 10.34
C ARG A 112 -10.60 7.05 11.85
N HIS A 113 -9.50 7.52 12.44
CA HIS A 113 -9.32 7.67 13.88
C HIS A 113 -9.05 9.13 14.26
N ARG A 114 -10.03 9.99 13.98
CA ARG A 114 -9.91 11.45 14.14
C ARG A 114 -9.62 11.87 15.58
N ASP A 115 -10.12 11.14 16.57
CA ASP A 115 -9.90 11.46 17.98
C ASP A 115 -8.51 11.01 18.46
N GLY A 116 -7.93 9.99 17.83
CA GLY A 116 -6.65 9.40 18.23
C GLY A 116 -5.43 10.00 17.54
N VAL A 117 -5.60 10.60 16.35
CA VAL A 117 -4.48 11.13 15.56
C VAL A 117 -3.66 12.18 16.32
N ASP A 118 -4.32 13.14 16.94
CA ASP A 118 -3.68 14.24 17.65
C ASP A 118 -2.83 13.74 18.83
N PRO A 119 -3.38 12.98 19.80
CA PRO A 119 -2.61 12.38 20.88
C PRO A 119 -1.40 11.57 20.41
N VAL A 120 -1.57 10.73 19.37
CA VAL A 120 -0.50 9.90 18.81
C VAL A 120 0.64 10.76 18.28
N PHE A 121 0.34 11.76 17.44
CA PHE A 121 1.37 12.62 16.88
C PHE A 121 2.01 13.56 17.90
N ARG A 122 1.25 14.07 18.89
CA ARG A 122 1.81 14.84 20.00
C ARG A 122 2.85 14.03 20.76
N LYS A 123 2.55 12.76 21.05
CA LYS A 123 3.47 11.83 21.71
C LYS A 123 4.68 11.49 20.84
N LEU A 124 4.44 11.17 19.56
CA LEU A 124 5.48 10.83 18.60
C LEU A 124 6.52 11.95 18.44
N LEU A 125 6.03 13.19 18.30
CA LEU A 125 6.84 14.37 17.99
C LEU A 125 7.36 15.09 19.24
N GLY A 126 6.84 14.76 20.43
CA GLY A 126 7.12 15.51 21.65
C GLY A 126 6.58 16.94 21.60
N LYS A 127 5.49 17.19 20.86
CA LYS A 127 4.92 18.52 20.62
C LYS A 127 3.48 18.57 21.10
N PRO A 128 3.21 19.05 22.35
CA PRO A 128 1.86 19.07 22.91
C PRO A 128 0.84 19.88 22.09
N GLY A 129 1.30 20.95 21.42
CA GLY A 129 0.45 21.81 20.59
C GLY A 129 0.17 21.28 19.19
N PHE A 130 0.69 20.09 18.80
CA PHE A 130 0.44 19.53 17.48
C PHE A 130 -1.06 19.26 17.26
N CYS A 131 -1.56 19.64 16.09
CA CYS A 131 -2.92 19.37 15.65
C CYS A 131 -2.87 18.86 14.21
N TRP A 132 -3.47 17.71 13.93
CA TRP A 132 -3.42 17.05 12.63
C TRP A 132 -4.05 17.90 11.53
N GLU A 133 -5.21 18.49 11.80
CA GLU A 133 -5.93 19.34 10.83
C GLU A 133 -5.07 20.52 10.37
N ARG A 134 -4.27 21.10 11.27
CA ARG A 134 -3.41 22.25 10.98
C ARG A 134 -2.02 21.87 10.50
N ASP A 135 -1.39 20.88 11.13
CA ASP A 135 0.04 20.60 11.00
C ASP A 135 0.33 19.30 10.22
N GLY A 136 -0.68 18.47 9.99
CA GLY A 136 -0.54 17.10 9.45
C GLY A 136 -0.02 17.08 8.02
N GLU A 137 -0.60 17.88 7.12
CA GLU A 137 -0.11 17.93 5.73
C GLU A 137 1.30 18.49 5.62
N ASP A 138 1.63 19.53 6.38
CA ASP A 138 2.99 20.06 6.40
C ASP A 138 3.99 19.04 6.96
N LEU A 139 3.59 18.24 7.95
CA LEU A 139 4.39 17.12 8.43
C LEU A 139 4.64 16.10 7.31
N LEU A 140 3.59 15.69 6.59
CA LEU A 140 3.69 14.72 5.51
C LEU A 140 4.54 15.26 4.35
N ARG A 141 4.35 16.51 3.91
CA ARG A 141 5.16 17.15 2.86
C ARG A 141 6.65 17.16 3.20
N ARG A 142 6.99 17.48 4.45
CA ARG A 142 8.39 17.48 4.92
C ARG A 142 8.98 16.07 4.98
N ARG A 143 8.18 15.06 5.31
CA ARG A 143 8.63 13.67 5.52
C ARG A 143 8.58 12.81 4.27
N LYS A 144 7.72 13.14 3.31
CA LYS A 144 7.40 12.38 2.11
C LYS A 144 7.65 13.17 0.84
N LYS A 145 8.66 14.04 0.86
CA LYS A 145 8.93 15.03 -0.18
C LYS A 145 8.86 14.44 -1.60
N GLU A 146 9.47 13.27 -1.82
CA GLU A 146 9.49 12.62 -3.13
C GLU A 146 8.10 12.30 -3.69
N PHE A 147 7.12 12.01 -2.84
CA PHE A 147 5.73 11.76 -3.26
C PHE A 147 4.94 13.04 -3.56
N PHE A 148 5.40 14.20 -3.10
CA PHE A 148 4.77 15.49 -3.39
C PHE A 148 5.41 16.22 -4.57
N ASP A 149 6.70 15.97 -4.84
CA ASP A 149 7.44 16.61 -5.93
C ASP A 149 7.21 15.93 -7.29
N ARG A 150 6.61 14.73 -7.33
CA ARG A 150 6.29 13.99 -8.56
C ARG A 150 4.79 13.68 -8.67
N ALA A 151 4.30 13.58 -9.90
CA ALA A 151 2.96 13.03 -10.13
C ALA A 151 2.90 11.60 -9.59
N SER A 152 1.86 11.29 -8.80
CA SER A 152 1.71 9.97 -8.22
C SER A 152 1.48 8.92 -9.32
N THR A 153 2.28 7.86 -9.29
CA THR A 153 2.13 6.70 -10.17
C THR A 153 1.56 5.55 -9.35
N PRO A 154 0.53 4.85 -9.82
CA PRO A 154 -0.05 3.75 -9.08
C PRO A 154 0.97 2.64 -8.86
N GLY A 155 1.06 2.14 -7.63
CA GLY A 155 1.95 1.04 -7.28
C GLY A 155 1.57 -0.25 -8.03
N ILE A 156 0.29 -0.63 -7.95
CA ILE A 156 -0.32 -1.69 -8.75
C ILE A 156 -1.64 -1.19 -9.33
N SER A 157 -1.76 -1.17 -10.65
CA SER A 157 -3.03 -0.88 -11.33
C SER A 157 -3.86 -2.14 -11.50
N VAL A 158 -5.08 -2.14 -10.95
CA VAL A 158 -6.05 -3.22 -11.18
C VAL A 158 -6.78 -2.95 -12.49
N VAL A 159 -6.46 -3.74 -13.52
CA VAL A 159 -7.18 -3.65 -14.80
C VAL A 159 -8.45 -4.50 -14.71
N GLY A 160 -9.59 -3.84 -14.55
CA GLY A 160 -10.91 -4.50 -14.60
C GLY A 160 -11.20 -5.08 -15.98
N ALA A 161 -12.08 -6.08 -16.07
CA ALA A 161 -12.42 -6.76 -17.34
C ALA A 161 -12.85 -5.77 -18.44
N ARG A 162 -13.63 -4.75 -18.06
CA ARG A 162 -14.07 -3.70 -18.98
C ARG A 162 -12.94 -2.81 -19.50
N LEU A 163 -11.98 -2.45 -18.63
CA LEU A 163 -10.81 -1.69 -19.05
C LEU A 163 -9.88 -2.54 -19.91
N ALA A 164 -9.74 -3.84 -19.58
CA ALA A 164 -9.00 -4.79 -20.41
C ALA A 164 -9.63 -4.93 -21.81
N GLU A 165 -10.97 -4.99 -21.90
CA GLU A 165 -11.69 -4.99 -23.18
C GLU A 165 -11.46 -3.70 -23.97
N LEU A 166 -11.53 -2.53 -23.33
CA LEU A 166 -11.30 -1.24 -24.01
C LEU A 166 -9.85 -1.12 -24.49
N LEU A 167 -8.88 -1.56 -23.70
CA LEU A 167 -7.47 -1.63 -24.11
C LEU A 167 -7.23 -2.64 -25.26
N ARG A 168 -8.11 -3.65 -25.42
CA ARG A 168 -8.07 -4.62 -26.52
C ARG A 168 -8.81 -4.13 -27.77
N GLY A 169 -9.90 -3.39 -27.60
CA GLY A 169 -10.79 -2.89 -28.65
C GLY A 169 -10.43 -1.52 -29.21
N GLY A 170 -9.56 -0.75 -28.54
CA GLY A 170 -8.94 0.45 -29.07
C GLY A 170 -7.83 0.12 -30.07
N ARG A 171 -8.21 -0.33 -31.27
CA ARG A 171 -7.37 -0.39 -32.45
C ARG A 171 -8.08 0.33 -33.59
#